data_AF-A0A822YFE7-F1
#
_entry.id   AF-A0A822YFE7-F1
#
_cell.length_a   1.000
_cell.length_b   1.000
_cell.length_c   1.000
_cell.angle_alpha   90.00
_cell.angle_beta   90.00
_cell.angle_gamma   90.00
#
_symmetry.space_group_name_H-M   'P 1'
#
loop_
_entity.id
_entity.type
_entity.pdbx_description
1 polymer ?
#
loop_
_entity_poly.entity_id
_entity_poly.type
_entity_poly.pdbx_seq_one_letter_code
_entity_poly.pdbx_strand_id
1 'polypeptide(L)'
;MCSSQSEDESFILASQAQQVFYVKDPNEDNWSVVMKTIPRDLFDIQAEEVDGDDDLEVEPPRTHVMEDTYDDNIDWVREDVGGTTIEK
;
A
#
# COMPACT_ATOMS: atom_id res chain seq x y z
N MET A 1 -6.28 -40.79 -13.15
CA MET A 1 -7.00 -39.62 -13.70
C MET A 1 -7.05 -38.60 -12.58
N CYS A 2 -6.24 -37.54 -12.65
CA CYS A 2 -6.28 -36.46 -11.67
C CYS A 2 -7.51 -35.61 -12.02
N SER A 3 -8.48 -35.52 -11.13
CA SER A 3 -9.66 -34.68 -11.34
C SER A 3 -9.23 -33.22 -11.21
N SER A 4 -9.18 -32.51 -12.33
CA SER A 4 -8.88 -31.09 -12.40
C SER A 4 -9.96 -30.29 -11.65
N GLN A 5 -9.72 -29.96 -10.39
CA GLN A 5 -10.50 -28.95 -9.66
C GLN A 5 -9.70 -27.66 -9.69
N SER A 6 -9.96 -26.78 -10.67
CA SER A 6 -9.40 -25.42 -10.65
C SER A 6 -10.01 -24.50 -11.73
N GLU A 7 -11.32 -24.57 -12.01
CA GLU A 7 -11.97 -23.67 -13.00
C GLU A 7 -13.02 -22.73 -12.39
N ASP A 8 -13.27 -22.77 -11.07
CA ASP A 8 -14.37 -22.03 -10.43
C ASP A 8 -13.93 -20.90 -9.47
N GLU A 9 -12.64 -20.58 -9.38
CA GLU A 9 -12.18 -19.45 -8.57
C GLU A 9 -12.15 -18.17 -9.39
N SER A 10 -13.08 -17.25 -9.08
CA SER A 10 -13.14 -15.93 -9.71
C SER A 10 -11.94 -15.08 -9.32
N PHE A 11 -11.30 -14.44 -10.30
CA PHE A 11 -10.21 -13.48 -10.06
C PHE A 11 -10.58 -12.09 -10.57
N ILE A 12 -9.93 -11.07 -10.00
CA ILE A 12 -9.99 -9.68 -10.45
C ILE A 12 -8.61 -9.21 -10.87
N LEU A 13 -8.57 -8.28 -11.83
CA LEU A 13 -7.35 -7.57 -12.17
C LEU A 13 -7.00 -6.57 -11.07
N ALA A 14 -5.70 -6.27 -10.90
CA ALA A 14 -5.26 -5.22 -9.99
C ALA A 14 -5.92 -3.86 -10.32
N SER A 15 -6.16 -3.57 -11.60
CA SER A 15 -6.84 -2.36 -12.06
C SER A 15 -8.33 -2.31 -11.71
N GLN A 16 -8.93 -3.44 -11.32
CA GLN A 16 -10.32 -3.52 -10.87
C GLN A 16 -10.44 -3.42 -9.34
N ALA A 17 -9.30 -3.42 -8.62
CA ALA A 17 -9.25 -3.29 -7.17
C ALA A 17 -8.81 -1.88 -6.78
N GLN A 18 -9.43 -1.32 -5.74
CA GLN A 18 -8.98 -0.09 -5.11
C GLN A 18 -8.47 -0.41 -3.69
N GLN A 19 -7.27 0.04 -3.36
CA GLN A 19 -6.76 -0.04 -1.99
C GLN A 19 -7.47 0.98 -1.11
N VAL A 20 -7.95 0.53 0.06
CA VAL A 20 -8.65 1.35 1.04
C VAL A 20 -8.19 1.01 2.45
N PHE A 21 -8.35 1.94 3.39
CA PHE A 21 -8.09 1.74 4.81
C PHE A 21 -9.40 1.72 5.59
N TYR A 22 -9.51 0.79 6.54
CA TYR A 22 -10.69 0.67 7.40
C TYR A 22 -10.35 1.22 8.79
N VAL A 23 -11.24 2.03 9.35
CA VAL A 23 -11.17 2.50 10.73
C VAL A 23 -12.43 2.08 11.48
N LYS A 24 -12.29 1.73 12.76
CA LYS A 24 -13.42 1.29 13.58
C LYS A 24 -14.42 2.43 13.76
N ASP A 25 -15.70 2.14 13.60
CA ASP A 25 -16.75 3.12 13.87
C ASP A 25 -16.84 3.38 15.39
N PRO A 26 -16.80 4.64 15.85
CA PRO A 26 -16.88 4.97 17.28
C PRO A 26 -18.27 4.73 17.88
N ASN A 27 -19.31 4.68 17.07
CA ASN A 27 -20.70 4.46 17.49
C ASN A 27 -21.12 2.99 17.37
N GLU A 28 -20.54 2.26 16.42
CA GLU A 28 -20.86 0.85 16.16
C GLU A 28 -19.63 -0.04 16.26
N ASP A 29 -19.49 -0.75 17.39
CA ASP A 29 -18.29 -1.55 17.72
C ASP A 29 -17.93 -2.66 16.72
N ASN A 30 -18.90 -3.11 15.91
CA ASN A 30 -18.72 -4.20 14.94
C ASN A 30 -18.61 -3.72 13.49
N TRP A 31 -18.55 -2.40 13.28
CA TRP A 31 -18.45 -1.80 11.96
C TRP A 31 -17.12 -1.08 11.78
N SER A 32 -16.65 -1.09 10.54
CA SER A 32 -15.49 -0.30 10.12
C SER A 32 -15.87 0.52 8.90
N VAL A 33 -15.49 1.80 8.91
CA VAL A 33 -15.73 2.73 7.81
C VAL A 33 -14.49 2.86 6.94
N VAL A 34 -14.70 3.09 5.64
CA VAL A 34 -13.63 3.28 4.66
C VAL A 34 -13.13 4.71 4.71
N MET A 35 -11.83 4.87 4.97
CA MET A 35 -11.13 6.16 4.83
C MET A 35 -10.62 6.31 3.40
N LYS A 36 -11.00 7.42 2.76
CA LYS A 36 -10.44 7.80 1.46
C LYS A 36 -9.04 8.36 1.68
N THR A 37 -8.04 7.74 1.05
CA THR A 37 -6.67 8.25 1.04
C THR A 37 -6.31 8.80 -0.32
N ILE A 38 -5.56 9.89 -0.34
CA ILE A 38 -4.95 10.40 -1.55
C ILE A 38 -3.84 9.41 -1.95
N PRO A 39 -3.85 8.87 -3.18
CA PRO A 39 -2.77 8.02 -3.68
C PRO A 39 -1.42 8.73 -3.58
N ARG A 40 -0.36 8.00 -3.21
CA ARG A 40 0.99 8.55 -3.08
C ARG A 40 1.49 9.24 -4.35
N ASP A 41 1.08 8.72 -5.51
CA ASP A 41 1.44 9.23 -6.84
C ASP A 41 0.86 10.63 -7.15
N LEU A 42 -0.12 11.09 -6.37
CA LEU A 42 -0.70 12.44 -6.52
C LEU A 42 -0.06 13.48 -5.61
N PHE A 43 0.84 13.09 -4.70
CA PHE A 43 1.61 14.05 -3.93
C PHE A 43 2.83 14.46 -4.75
N ASP A 44 2.84 15.71 -5.25
CA ASP A 44 4.05 16.31 -5.76
C ASP A 44 5.01 16.51 -4.58
N ILE A 45 6.14 15.81 -4.57
CA ILE A 45 7.17 15.92 -3.53
C ILE A 45 7.92 17.26 -3.66
N GLN A 46 7.58 18.07 -4.67
CA GLN A 46 8.00 19.46 -4.75
C GLN A 46 7.10 20.30 -3.84
N ALA A 47 7.59 20.50 -2.62
CA ALA A 47 7.03 21.36 -1.60
C ALA A 47 6.75 22.77 -2.13
N GLU A 48 5.52 23.25 -1.94
CA GLU A 48 5.22 24.63 -1.50
C GLU A 48 3.71 24.75 -1.18
N GLU A 49 3.45 25.00 0.10
CA GLU A 49 2.25 25.58 0.75
C GLU A 49 0.88 25.28 0.13
N VAL A 50 0.16 24.32 0.71
CA VAL A 50 -1.30 24.20 0.52
C VAL A 50 -1.98 25.26 1.38
N ASP A 51 -2.18 26.44 0.79
CA ASP A 51 -3.32 27.30 1.10
C ASP A 51 -4.56 26.69 0.44
N GLY A 52 -5.60 26.38 1.23
CA GLY A 52 -6.89 25.97 0.69
C GLY A 52 -7.67 25.10 1.65
N ASP A 53 -8.61 25.74 2.32
CA ASP A 53 -9.68 25.17 3.13
C ASP A 53 -10.35 23.95 2.48
N ASP A 54 -10.22 22.79 3.10
CA ASP A 54 -11.38 21.92 3.38
C ASP A 54 -11.03 21.04 4.58
N ASP A 55 -12.03 20.80 5.41
CA ASP A 55 -11.98 20.23 6.76
C ASP A 55 -11.46 18.78 6.80
N LEU A 56 -10.17 18.60 6.51
CA LEU A 56 -9.43 17.37 6.74
C LEU A 56 -8.27 17.76 7.63
N GLU A 57 -8.36 17.46 8.93
CA GLU A 57 -7.20 17.39 9.81
C GLU A 57 -6.29 16.23 9.35
N VAL A 58 -5.66 16.42 8.20
CA VAL A 58 -4.46 15.70 7.80
C VAL A 58 -3.39 16.25 8.73
N GLU A 59 -3.19 15.58 9.85
CA GLU A 59 -1.98 15.72 10.64
C GLU A 59 -0.80 15.79 9.65
N PRO A 60 0.05 16.82 9.72
CA PRO A 60 1.22 16.90 8.86
C PRO A 60 1.96 15.57 8.99
N PRO A 61 2.48 15.00 7.89
CA PRO A 61 3.16 13.72 7.95
C PRO A 61 4.16 13.86 9.08
N ARG A 62 4.02 13.02 10.12
CA ARG A 62 5.10 12.83 11.07
C ARG A 62 6.29 12.62 10.17
N THR A 63 7.25 13.53 10.23
CA THR A 63 8.59 13.22 9.78
C THR A 63 8.97 12.07 10.69
N HIS A 64 8.63 10.84 10.29
CA HIS A 64 9.55 9.75 10.42
C HIS A 64 10.75 10.28 9.66
N VAL A 65 11.58 11.01 10.40
CA VAL A 65 13.00 11.06 10.14
C VAL A 65 13.31 9.58 10.12
N MET A 66 13.28 9.00 8.92
CA MET A 66 14.05 7.81 8.66
C MET A 66 15.43 8.37 8.92
N GLU A 67 15.89 8.19 10.17
CA GLU A 67 17.31 8.21 10.42
C GLU A 67 17.78 7.12 9.48
N ASP A 68 18.26 7.53 8.31
CA ASP A 68 18.88 6.63 7.36
C ASP A 68 20.15 6.15 8.05
N THR A 69 20.00 5.23 9.00
CA THR A 69 21.04 4.30 9.35
C THR A 69 21.16 3.42 8.11
N TYR A 70 21.88 3.94 7.11
CA TYR A 70 22.39 3.15 6.00
C TYR A 70 23.22 2.05 6.65
N ASP A 71 22.57 0.94 6.94
CA ASP A 71 23.23 -0.26 7.41
C ASP A 71 23.76 -0.94 6.16
N ASP A 72 25.03 -0.69 5.87
CA ASP A 72 25.78 -1.26 4.75
C ASP A 72 25.77 -2.80 4.77
N ASN A 73 25.25 -3.41 5.83
CA ASN A 73 25.12 -4.85 6.04
C ASN A 73 23.74 -5.41 5.66
N ILE A 74 22.81 -4.60 5.15
CA ILE A 74 21.52 -5.10 4.64
C ILE A 74 21.76 -5.73 3.27
N ASP A 75 21.77 -7.06 3.23
CA ASP A 75 21.71 -7.81 1.99
C ASP A 75 20.28 -7.71 1.40
N TRP A 76 20.15 -6.98 0.29
CA TRP A 76 18.89 -6.83 -0.44
C TRP A 76 18.55 -8.05 -1.28
N VAL A 77 19.45 -9.02 -1.38
CA VAL A 77 19.25 -10.25 -2.13
C VAL A 77 18.44 -11.23 -1.28
N ARG A 78 17.30 -11.67 -1.81
CA ARG A 78 16.57 -12.81 -1.23
C ARG A 78 17.31 -14.09 -1.55
N GLU A 79 18.09 -14.60 -0.60
CA GLU A 79 18.81 -15.87 -0.77
C GLU A 79 17.89 -17.10 -0.80
N ASP A 80 16.65 -16.99 -0.32
CA ASP A 80 15.70 -18.10 -0.25
C ASP A 80 15.07 -18.48 -1.60
N VAL A 81 15.23 -17.62 -2.62
CA VAL A 81 14.67 -17.83 -3.96
C VAL A 81 15.80 -18.12 -4.94
N GLY A 82 15.86 -19.37 -5.41
CA GLY A 82 16.75 -19.77 -6.49
C GLY A 82 16.47 -18.95 -7.75
N GLY A 83 17.50 -18.26 -8.27
CA GLY A 83 17.37 -17.43 -9.46
C GLY A 83 16.92 -18.22 -10.69
N THR A 84 15.97 -17.67 -11.45
CA THR A 84 15.55 -18.22 -12.75
C THR A 84 16.19 -17.42 -13.87
N THR A 85 17.09 -18.02 -14.64
CA THR A 85 17.61 -17.41 -15.87
C THR A 85 16.65 -17.67 -17.02
N ILE A 86 16.15 -16.60 -17.65
CA ILE A 86 15.40 -16.70 -18.92
C ILE A 86 16.42 -16.57 -20.05
N GLU A 87 16.62 -17.65 -20.82
CA GLU A 87 17.41 -17.60 -22.05
C GLU A 87 16.63 -16.85 -23.14
N LYS A 88 17.33 -16.03 -23.92
CA LYS A 88 16.77 -15.21 -25.02
C LYS A 88 16.71 -15.97 -26.33
#